data_AF-A0A963JU24-F1
#
_entry.id   AF-A0A963JU24-F1
#
_cell.length_a   1.000
_cell.length_b   1.000
_cell.length_c   1.000
_cell.angle_alpha   90.00
_cell.angle_beta   90.00
_cell.angle_gamma   90.00
#
_symmetry.space_group_name_H-M   'P 1'
#
loop_
_entity.id
_entity.type
_entity.pdbx_description
1 polymer ?
#
loop_
_entity_poly.entity_id
_entity_poly.type
_entity_poly.pdbx_seq_one_letter_code
_entity_poly.pdbx_strand_id
1 'polypeptide(L)'
;GNIDPLLLAAIIERGMVRSGRLARIRVSARDVPGALARITAALAEVGANIEEVHHQRAFTMLAAQNVEIELVLQTRGHTHVEEVLEHLHAVGMTATKM
;
A
#
# COMPACT_ATOMS: atom_id res chain seq x y z
N GLY A 1 8.24 -23.06 -23.52
CA GLY A 1 7.73 -22.98 -24.91
C GLY A 1 6.25 -22.73 -24.85
N ASN A 2 5.75 -21.79 -25.67
CA ASN A 2 4.35 -21.34 -25.83
C ASN A 2 3.61 -20.98 -24.53
N ILE A 3 4.24 -20.18 -23.67
CA ILE A 3 3.51 -19.56 -22.55
C ILE A 3 2.79 -18.33 -23.11
N ASP A 4 1.47 -18.29 -22.91
CA ASP A 4 0.66 -17.10 -23.16
C ASP A 4 1.24 -15.92 -22.36
N PRO A 5 1.55 -14.76 -23.00
CA PRO A 5 2.11 -13.60 -22.31
C PRO A 5 1.27 -13.13 -21.10
N LEU A 6 -0.06 -13.28 -21.15
CA LEU A 6 -0.95 -12.96 -20.03
C LEU A 6 -0.79 -13.97 -18.90
N LEU A 7 -0.63 -15.27 -19.22
CA LEU A 7 -0.33 -16.29 -18.23
C LEU A 7 1.03 -16.04 -17.57
N LEU A 8 2.04 -15.65 -18.34
CA LEU A 8 3.35 -15.30 -17.80
C LEU A 8 3.27 -14.09 -16.85
N ALA A 9 2.57 -13.03 -17.25
CA ALA A 9 2.35 -11.86 -16.41
C ALA A 9 1.68 -12.22 -15.09
N ALA A 10 0.61 -13.02 -15.12
CA ALA A 10 -0.09 -13.48 -13.92
C ALA A 10 0.80 -14.35 -13.00
N ILE A 11 1.71 -15.16 -13.57
CA ILE A 11 2.69 -15.95 -12.80
C ILE A 11 3.70 -15.01 -12.13
N ILE A 12 4.23 -14.03 -12.86
CA ILE A 12 5.18 -13.05 -12.33
C ILE A 12 4.53 -12.28 -11.19
N GLU A 13 3.33 -11.76 -11.38
CA GLU A 13 2.59 -11.00 -10.37
C GLU A 13 2.36 -11.81 -9.09
N ARG A 14 1.89 -13.06 -9.21
CA ARG A 14 1.78 -13.98 -8.05
C ARG A 14 3.12 -14.22 -7.37
N GLY A 15 4.20 -14.33 -8.14
CA GLY A 15 5.57 -14.44 -7.63
C GLY A 15 6.01 -13.20 -6.86
N MET A 16 5.68 -12.01 -7.36
CA MET A 16 5.95 -10.73 -6.67
C MET A 16 5.17 -10.63 -5.36
N VAL A 17 3.89 -11.01 -5.34
CA VAL A 17 3.08 -11.06 -4.12
C VAL A 17 3.68 -12.01 -3.09
N ARG A 18 4.00 -13.25 -3.52
CA ARG A 18 4.57 -14.27 -2.63
C ARG A 18 5.92 -13.88 -2.05
N SER A 19 6.74 -13.18 -2.82
CA SER A 19 8.05 -12.68 -2.38
C SER A 19 7.96 -11.38 -1.56
N GLY A 20 6.77 -10.79 -1.44
CA GLY A 20 6.55 -9.49 -0.79
C GLY A 20 6.95 -8.29 -1.64
N ARG A 21 7.44 -8.50 -2.87
CA ARG A 21 7.84 -7.44 -3.81
C ARG A 21 6.66 -6.67 -4.40
N LEU A 22 5.46 -7.23 -4.30
CA LEU A 22 4.20 -6.52 -4.48
C LEU A 22 3.38 -6.74 -3.22
N ALA A 23 2.95 -5.67 -2.55
CA ALA A 23 2.22 -5.75 -1.30
C ALA A 23 1.00 -4.85 -1.33
N ARG A 24 -0.13 -5.35 -0.84
CA ARG A 24 -1.31 -4.52 -0.58
C ARG A 24 -1.31 -4.16 0.90
N ILE A 25 -1.45 -2.87 1.18
CA ILE A 25 -1.60 -2.36 2.55
C ILE A 25 -2.85 -1.51 2.64
N ARG A 26 -3.42 -1.44 3.85
CA ARG A 26 -4.46 -0.47 4.20
C ARG A 26 -3.88 0.50 5.21
N VAL A 27 -4.08 1.79 4.95
CA VAL A 27 -3.65 2.88 5.83
C VAL A 27 -4.89 3.65 6.27
N SER A 28 -5.02 3.82 7.59
CA SER A 28 -6.03 4.68 8.20
C SER A 28 -5.36 5.93 8.77
N ALA A 29 -5.90 7.09 8.39
CA ALA A 29 -5.43 8.39 8.86
C ALA A 29 -6.61 9.32 9.11
N ARG A 30 -6.38 10.41 9.86
CA ARG A 30 -7.40 11.45 10.04
C ARG A 30 -7.82 12.05 8.70
N ASP A 31 -9.12 12.21 8.48
CA ASP A 31 -9.68 12.79 7.25
C ASP A 31 -9.55 14.32 7.28
N VAL A 32 -8.34 14.78 7.00
CA VAL A 32 -8.00 16.20 6.87
C VAL A 32 -7.32 16.46 5.53
N PRO A 33 -7.42 17.68 4.98
CA PRO A 33 -6.67 18.05 3.79
C PRO A 33 -5.18 17.73 3.94
N GLY A 34 -4.60 17.10 2.91
CA GLY A 34 -3.20 16.69 2.90
C GLY A 34 -2.91 15.31 3.50
N ALA A 35 -3.89 14.56 3.99
CA ALA A 35 -3.68 13.21 4.51
C ALA A 35 -2.97 12.28 3.51
N LEU A 36 -3.45 12.20 2.26
CA LEU A 36 -2.82 11.40 1.22
C LEU A 36 -1.39 11.88 0.92
N ALA A 37 -1.16 13.20 0.85
CA ALA A 37 0.17 13.75 0.62
C ALA A 37 1.17 13.36 1.72
N ARG A 38 0.71 13.35 3.00
CA ARG A 38 1.53 12.87 4.12
C ARG A 38 1.83 11.37 4.00
N ILE A 39 0.86 10.56 3.60
CA ILE A 39 1.05 9.11 3.40
C ILE A 39 2.07 8.86 2.29
N THR A 40 1.92 9.51 1.14
CA THR A 40 2.85 9.32 0.01
C THR A 40 4.25 9.83 0.33
N ALA A 41 4.37 10.91 1.11
CA ALA A 41 5.67 11.40 1.59
C ALA A 41 6.36 10.38 2.51
N ALA A 42 5.63 9.83 3.50
CA ALA A 42 6.15 8.81 4.40
C ALA A 42 6.60 7.54 3.64
N LEU A 43 5.84 7.11 2.63
CA LEU A 43 6.22 5.98 1.77
C LEU A 43 7.48 6.27 0.94
N ALA A 44 7.65 7.51 0.47
CA ALA A 44 8.83 7.92 -0.28
C ALA A 44 10.11 7.91 0.59
N GLU A 45 10.00 8.28 1.87
CA GLU A 45 11.13 8.28 2.82
C GLU A 45 11.74 6.89 3.02
N VAL A 46 10.91 5.84 2.96
CA VAL A 46 11.37 4.44 3.03
C VAL A 46 11.65 3.81 1.66
N GLY A 47 11.42 4.55 0.56
CA GLY A 47 11.70 4.07 -0.80
C GLY A 47 10.70 3.03 -1.31
N ALA A 48 9.44 3.07 -0.84
CA ALA A 48 8.37 2.25 -1.39
C ALA A 48 7.75 2.92 -2.63
N ASN A 49 7.68 2.18 -3.74
CA ASN A 49 7.03 2.68 -4.96
C ASN A 49 5.53 2.35 -4.91
N ILE A 50 4.68 3.30 -5.30
CA ILE A 50 3.22 3.16 -5.27
C ILE A 50 2.75 2.77 -6.67
N GLU A 51 2.22 1.55 -6.81
CA GLU A 51 1.61 1.06 -8.05
C GLU A 51 0.17 1.57 -8.19
N GLU A 52 -0.58 1.56 -7.07
CA GLU A 52 -2.00 1.86 -7.08
C GLU A 52 -2.45 2.53 -5.78
N VAL A 53 -3.38 3.47 -5.89
CA VAL A 53 -4.02 4.14 -4.75
C VAL A 53 -5.53 4.01 -4.91
N HIS A 54 -6.16 3.32 -3.98
CA HIS A 54 -7.61 3.22 -3.84
C HIS A 54 -8.05 3.99 -2.61
N HIS A 55 -8.89 4.99 -2.81
CA HIS A 55 -9.32 5.88 -1.74
C HIS A 55 -10.83 6.12 -1.86
N GLN A 56 -11.57 5.74 -0.81
CA GLN A 56 -13.02 5.85 -0.76
C GLN A 56 -13.43 6.94 0.25
N ARG A 57 -13.85 8.10 -0.25
CA ARG A 57 -14.35 9.23 0.56
C ARG A 57 -15.88 9.31 0.64
N ALA A 58 -16.59 8.76 -0.36
CA ALA A 58 -17.99 9.09 -0.62
C ALA A 58 -19.02 8.12 0.01
N PHE A 59 -18.58 6.98 0.54
CA PHE A 59 -19.50 5.88 0.95
C PHE A 59 -19.13 5.20 2.28
N THR A 60 -18.22 5.76 3.06
CA THR A 60 -17.79 5.17 4.33
C THR A 60 -18.74 5.60 5.46
N MET A 61 -19.47 4.65 6.04
CA MET A 61 -20.26 4.82 7.28
C MET A 61 -19.38 4.92 8.55
N LEU A 62 -18.10 5.28 8.39
CA LEU A 62 -17.18 5.51 9.49
C LEU A 62 -17.45 6.89 10.07
N ALA A 63 -17.59 6.97 11.39
CA ALA A 63 -17.86 8.20 12.11
C ALA A 63 -16.82 9.29 11.79
N ALA A 64 -17.11 10.15 10.80
CA ALA A 64 -16.67 11.52 10.56
C ALA A 64 -15.17 11.92 10.71
N GLN A 65 -14.22 11.03 11.01
CA GLN A 65 -12.87 11.44 11.44
C GLN A 65 -11.70 10.73 10.76
N ASN A 66 -11.88 9.53 10.20
CA ASN A 66 -10.79 8.78 9.58
C ASN A 66 -11.12 8.37 8.15
N VAL A 67 -10.11 8.41 7.29
CA VAL A 67 -10.14 7.93 5.91
C VAL A 67 -9.34 6.64 5.80
N GLU A 68 -9.85 5.68 5.03
CA GLU A 68 -9.13 4.47 4.67
C GLU A 68 -8.60 4.58 3.25
N ILE A 69 -7.32 4.31 3.08
CA ILE A 69 -6.61 4.30 1.80
C ILE A 69 -5.99 2.91 1.63
N GLU A 70 -6.37 2.22 0.57
CA GLU A 70 -5.72 0.99 0.15
C GLU A 70 -4.64 1.33 -0.87
N LEU A 71 -3.45 0.76 -0.68
CA LEU A 71 -2.27 1.01 -1.50
C LEU A 71 -1.71 -0.31 -1.99
N VAL A 72 -1.35 -0.36 -3.26
CA VAL A 72 -0.51 -1.41 -3.81
C VAL A 72 0.89 -0.85 -3.96
N LEU A 73 1.85 -1.48 -3.28
CA LEU A 73 3.24 -1.04 -3.21
C LEU A 73 4.15 -2.07 -3.87
N GLN A 74 5.11 -1.59 -4.64
CA GLN A 74 6.28 -2.37 -5.01
C GLN A 74 7.35 -2.21 -3.93
N THR A 75 7.85 -3.33 -3.43
CA THR A 75 8.85 -3.36 -2.35
C THR A 75 10.03 -4.27 -2.69
N ARG A 76 11.01 -4.35 -1.79
CA ARG A 76 12.22 -5.18 -1.96
C ARG A 76 12.02 -6.59 -1.40
N GLY A 77 10.87 -6.88 -0.78
CA GLY A 77 10.52 -8.14 -0.15
C GLY A 77 9.84 -7.92 1.21
N HIS A 78 9.54 -9.01 1.93
CA HIS A 78 8.77 -8.95 3.19
C HIS A 78 9.38 -8.03 4.26
N THR A 79 10.71 -8.04 4.44
CA THR A 79 11.38 -7.13 5.39
C THR A 79 11.14 -5.66 5.05
N HIS A 80 11.12 -5.31 3.76
CA HIS A 80 10.82 -3.93 3.36
C HIS A 80 9.34 -3.57 3.59
N VAL A 81 8.43 -4.54 3.50
CA VAL A 81 7.02 -4.32 3.87
C VAL A 81 6.91 -4.03 5.36
N GLU A 82 7.63 -4.74 6.21
CA GLU A 82 7.67 -4.49 7.65
C GLU A 82 8.22 -3.08 7.97
N GLU A 83 9.35 -2.71 7.36
CA GLU A 83 9.93 -1.36 7.46
C GLU A 83 8.91 -0.26 7.10
N VAL A 84 8.14 -0.47 6.02
CA VAL A 84 7.08 0.46 5.58
C VAL A 84 5.98 0.59 6.64
N LEU A 85 5.49 -0.54 7.18
CA LEU A 85 4.43 -0.53 8.19
C LEU A 85 4.90 0.14 9.49
N GLU A 86 6.10 -0.17 9.95
CA GLU A 86 6.70 0.44 11.14
C GLU A 86 6.87 1.95 10.97
N HIS A 87 7.36 2.41 9.81
CA HIS A 87 7.51 3.83 9.54
C HIS A 87 6.17 4.56 9.51
N LEU A 88 5.14 3.99 8.87
CA LEU A 88 3.78 4.55 8.88
C LEU A 88 3.21 4.66 10.30
N HIS A 89 3.43 3.65 11.14
CA HIS A 89 3.06 3.70 12.56
C HIS A 89 3.82 4.79 13.32
N ALA A 90 5.12 4.96 13.07
CA ALA A 90 5.94 5.97 13.72
C ALA A 90 5.48 7.41 13.40
N VAL A 91 4.93 7.66 12.21
CA VAL A 91 4.37 8.97 11.80
C VAL A 91 2.89 9.16 12.19
N GLY A 92 2.36 8.27 13.03
CA GLY A 92 1.03 8.36 13.63
C GLY A 92 -0.12 7.93 12.70
N MET A 93 0.16 7.03 11.75
CA MET A 93 -0.85 6.42 10.88
C MET A 93 -1.02 4.95 11.26
N THR A 94 -2.23 4.40 11.19
CA THR A 94 -2.43 2.96 11.39
C THR A 94 -2.29 2.26 10.05
N ALA A 95 -1.38 1.29 9.92
CA ALA A 95 -1.12 0.58 8.67
C ALA A 95 -1.11 -0.94 8.87
N THR A 96 -1.81 -1.67 8.00
CA THR A 96 -1.84 -3.13 8.03
C THR A 96 -1.62 -3.72 6.64
N LYS A 97 -0.91 -4.85 6.58
CA LYS A 97 -0.82 -5.67 5.36
C LYS A 97 -2.15 -6.41 5.16
N MET A 98 -2.63 -6.45 3.91
CA MET A 98 -3.84 -7.19 3.51
C MET A 98 -3.54 -8.61 3.03
#